data_AF-A0A3D5PHU6-F1
#
_entry.id   AF-A0A3D5PHU6-F1
#
_cell.length_a   1.000
_cell.length_b   1.000
_cell.length_c   1.000
_cell.angle_alpha   90.00
_cell.angle_beta   90.00
_cell.angle_gamma   90.00
#
_symmetry.space_group_name_H-M   'P 1'
#
loop_
_entity.id
_entity.type
_entity.pdbx_description
1 polymer ?
#
loop_
_entity_poly.entity_id
_entity_poly.type
_entity_poly.pdbx_seq_one_letter_code
_entity_poly.pdbx_strand_id
1 'polypeptide(L)'
;MKKILKISAIGLISILLTCTLTGCWLDWENIFSFENRFQTTEDGFVYYVNSSNRLYLIEVPDSEEITIPEYIDGYKVIQLGKHIGFFTSETKEVDGSHVKKITIQHYAIYHAVDFHNAEVCIILDYLYCEPYIYE
;
A
#
# COMPACT_ATOMS: atom_id res chain seq x y z
N MET A 1 58.64 -22.69 2.35
CA MET A 1 57.35 -22.05 2.74
C MET A 1 56.48 -21.57 1.57
N LYS A 2 56.63 -22.05 0.32
CA LYS A 2 55.79 -21.61 -0.82
C LYS A 2 54.59 -22.53 -1.14
N LYS A 3 54.60 -23.78 -0.68
CA LYS A 3 53.52 -24.77 -0.95
C LYS A 3 52.31 -24.62 -0.02
N ILE A 4 52.53 -24.26 1.24
CA ILE A 4 51.46 -24.11 2.25
C ILE A 4 50.60 -22.87 1.96
N LEU A 5 51.19 -21.77 1.46
CA LEU A 5 50.46 -20.55 1.10
C LEU A 5 49.44 -20.76 -0.04
N LYS A 6 49.73 -21.66 -0.99
CA LYS A 6 48.83 -21.93 -2.13
C LYS A 6 47.59 -22.72 -1.72
N ILE A 7 47.70 -23.59 -0.72
CA ILE A 7 46.58 -24.42 -0.24
C ILE A 7 45.60 -23.55 0.57
N SER A 8 46.08 -22.54 1.30
CA SER A 8 45.22 -21.64 2.08
C SER A 8 44.41 -20.67 1.20
N ALA A 9 44.98 -20.21 0.07
CA ALA A 9 44.27 -19.33 -0.86
C ALA A 9 43.12 -20.05 -1.58
N ILE A 10 43.30 -21.32 -1.95
CA ILE A 10 42.27 -22.12 -2.61
C ILE A 10 41.11 -22.40 -1.65
N GLY A 11 41.39 -22.70 -0.38
CA GLY A 11 40.36 -22.91 0.65
C GLY A 11 39.51 -21.66 0.93
N LEU A 12 40.14 -20.48 0.96
CA LEU A 12 39.43 -19.20 1.13
C LEU A 12 38.56 -18.84 -0.09
N ILE A 13 39.03 -19.11 -1.31
CA ILE A 13 38.27 -18.89 -2.54
C ILE A 13 37.05 -19.84 -2.60
N SER A 14 37.19 -21.10 -2.18
CA SER A 14 36.07 -22.03 -2.13
C SER A 14 35.00 -21.62 -1.10
N ILE A 15 35.39 -21.05 0.04
CA ILE A 15 34.45 -20.52 1.05
C ILE A 15 33.73 -19.28 0.50
N LEU A 16 34.45 -18.36 -0.15
CA LEU A 16 33.87 -17.19 -0.83
C LEU A 16 32.90 -17.58 -1.95
N LEU A 17 33.23 -18.60 -2.76
CA LEU A 17 32.35 -19.11 -3.81
C LEU A 17 31.08 -19.75 -3.21
N THR A 18 31.20 -20.47 -2.09
CA THR A 18 30.02 -21.02 -1.41
C THR A 18 29.17 -19.93 -0.77
N CYS A 19 29.74 -18.82 -0.27
CA CYS A 19 28.97 -17.68 0.21
C CYS A 19 28.21 -16.95 -0.91
N THR A 20 28.72 -16.97 -2.16
CA THR A 20 27.97 -16.46 -3.32
C THR A 20 26.89 -17.42 -3.82
N LEU A 21 27.01 -18.72 -3.52
CA LEU A 21 26.06 -19.75 -3.96
C LEU A 21 25.00 -20.08 -2.88
N THR A 22 25.28 -19.82 -1.60
CA THR A 22 24.30 -19.79 -0.50
C THR A 22 23.76 -18.38 -0.26
N GLY A 23 23.99 -17.44 -1.19
CA GLY A 23 23.04 -16.37 -1.46
C GLY A 23 21.75 -16.99 -2.00
N CYS A 24 21.15 -17.86 -1.18
CA CYS A 24 19.87 -18.49 -1.35
C CYS A 24 18.91 -17.35 -1.64
N TRP A 25 18.57 -17.18 -2.92
CA TRP A 25 17.31 -16.66 -3.43
C TRP A 25 16.59 -15.74 -2.44
N LEU A 26 17.28 -14.71 -1.97
CA LEU A 26 16.60 -13.59 -1.34
C LEU A 26 15.91 -13.00 -2.54
N ASP A 27 14.61 -13.24 -2.63
CA ASP A 27 13.77 -12.67 -3.64
C ASP A 27 13.70 -11.17 -3.30
N TRP A 28 14.75 -10.45 -3.70
CA TRP A 28 14.95 -9.04 -3.39
C TRP A 28 13.76 -8.22 -3.91
N GLU A 29 13.14 -8.67 -5.00
CA GLU A 29 11.91 -8.08 -5.54
C GLU A 29 10.75 -8.23 -4.55
N ASN A 30 10.58 -9.42 -3.95
CA ASN A 30 9.58 -9.61 -2.89
C ASN A 30 9.93 -8.85 -1.61
N ILE A 31 11.17 -8.92 -1.10
CA ILE A 31 11.53 -8.32 0.19
C ILE A 31 11.33 -6.79 0.20
N PHE A 32 11.50 -6.13 -0.94
CA PHE A 32 11.29 -4.69 -1.08
C PHE A 32 9.99 -4.30 -1.81
N SER A 33 9.15 -5.27 -2.17
CA SER A 33 7.88 -5.00 -2.85
C SER A 33 7.01 -4.08 -2.01
N PHE A 34 6.51 -3.01 -2.63
CA PHE A 34 5.58 -2.10 -1.96
C PHE A 34 4.31 -2.82 -1.49
N GLU A 35 3.89 -3.85 -2.22
CA GLU A 35 2.68 -4.63 -1.96
C GLU A 35 2.76 -5.44 -0.65
N ASN A 36 3.97 -5.86 -0.24
CA ASN A 36 4.18 -6.54 1.04
C ASN A 36 3.96 -5.64 2.25
N ARG A 37 3.69 -4.34 2.04
CA ARG A 37 3.31 -3.39 3.09
C ARG A 37 1.80 -3.15 3.16
N PHE A 38 1.03 -3.86 2.35
CA PHE A 38 -0.43 -3.78 2.38
C PHE A 38 -1.00 -4.58 3.54
N GLN A 39 -2.08 -4.05 4.06
CA GLN A 39 -2.90 -4.65 5.09
C GLN A 39 -4.31 -4.79 4.53
N THR A 40 -4.98 -5.88 4.88
CA THR A 40 -6.35 -6.15 4.46
C THR A 40 -7.21 -6.29 5.70
N THR A 41 -8.30 -5.54 5.76
CA THR A 41 -9.28 -5.63 6.83
C THR A 41 -10.18 -6.85 6.66
N GLU A 42 -10.91 -7.26 7.70
CA GLU A 42 -11.87 -8.37 7.63
C GLU A 42 -13.00 -8.11 6.61
N ASP A 43 -13.40 -6.84 6.47
CA ASP A 43 -14.41 -6.39 5.52
C ASP A 43 -13.86 -6.10 4.11
N GLY A 44 -12.58 -6.39 3.86
CA GLY A 44 -12.02 -6.47 2.50
C GLY A 44 -11.38 -5.19 1.96
N PHE A 45 -11.20 -4.14 2.76
CA PHE A 45 -10.40 -2.99 2.36
C PHE A 45 -8.91 -3.34 2.36
N VAL A 46 -8.20 -2.97 1.30
CA VAL A 46 -6.74 -3.08 1.24
C VAL A 46 -6.13 -1.68 1.33
N TYR A 47 -5.17 -1.52 2.23
CA TYR A 47 -4.58 -0.22 2.51
C TYR A 47 -3.09 -0.28 2.82
N TYR A 48 -2.45 0.88 2.72
CA TYR A 48 -1.05 1.11 3.09
C TYR A 48 -0.96 2.26 4.09
N VAL A 49 -0.19 2.08 5.16
CA VAL A 49 0.14 3.15 6.12
C VAL A 49 1.59 3.56 5.93
N ASN A 50 1.82 4.86 5.72
CA ASN A 50 3.19 5.38 5.62
C ASN A 50 3.84 5.62 6.98
N SER A 51 5.13 5.98 6.98
CA SER A 51 5.89 6.30 8.20
C SER A 51 5.37 7.51 8.98
N SER A 52 4.41 8.27 8.45
CA SER A 52 3.75 9.39 9.13
C SER A 52 2.34 9.02 9.63
N ASN A 53 2.01 7.73 9.71
CA ASN A 53 0.70 7.21 10.15
C ASN A 53 -0.47 7.70 9.29
N ARG A 54 -0.21 7.94 8.00
CA ARG A 54 -1.24 8.32 7.02
C ARG A 54 -1.64 7.11 6.20
N LEU A 55 -2.94 6.84 6.12
CA LEU A 55 -3.49 5.69 5.40
C LEU A 55 -3.88 6.06 3.97
N TYR A 56 -3.40 5.26 3.03
CA TYR A 56 -3.71 5.31 1.61
C TYR A 56 -4.54 4.08 1.29
N LEU A 57 -5.76 4.27 0.81
CA LEU A 57 -6.60 3.16 0.37
C LEU A 57 -6.11 2.68 -1.00
N ILE A 58 -5.94 1.37 -1.12
CA ILE A 58 -5.41 0.71 -2.32
C ILE A 58 -6.50 -0.08 -3.03
N GLU A 59 -7.35 -0.80 -2.29
CA GLU A 59 -8.48 -1.55 -2.85
C GLU A 59 -9.70 -1.43 -1.94
N VAL A 60 -10.88 -1.53 -2.57
CA VAL A 60 -12.18 -1.58 -1.90
C VAL A 60 -12.75 -3.00 -1.95
N PRO A 61 -13.61 -3.39 -1.01
CA PRO A 61 -14.20 -4.73 -1.03
C PRO A 61 -15.08 -4.96 -2.26
N ASP A 62 -15.19 -6.24 -2.65
CA ASP A 62 -16.07 -6.71 -3.73
C ASP A 62 -17.55 -6.64 -3.29
N SER A 63 -18.11 -5.42 -3.33
CA SER A 63 -19.48 -5.09 -2.97
C SER A 63 -20.02 -3.98 -3.86
N GLU A 64 -21.29 -4.09 -4.27
CA GLU A 64 -21.96 -3.04 -5.04
C GLU A 64 -22.23 -1.78 -4.19
N GLU A 65 -22.32 -1.91 -2.87
CA GLU A 65 -22.47 -0.80 -1.94
C GLU A 65 -21.30 -0.77 -0.95
N ILE A 66 -20.56 0.34 -0.92
CA ILE A 66 -19.43 0.52 -0.01
C ILE A 66 -19.55 1.82 0.79
N THR A 67 -18.99 1.79 1.99
CA THR A 67 -18.78 2.98 2.82
C THR A 67 -17.30 3.07 3.17
N ILE A 68 -16.61 4.09 2.66
CA ILE A 68 -15.24 4.40 3.04
C ILE A 68 -15.29 5.18 4.37
N PRO A 69 -14.82 4.58 5.48
CA PRO A 69 -14.84 5.23 6.78
C PRO A 69 -13.74 6.30 6.91
N GLU A 70 -13.87 7.19 7.89
CA GLU A 70 -12.81 8.16 8.20
C GLU A 70 -11.53 7.48 8.70
N TYR A 71 -11.68 6.39 9.46
CA TYR A 71 -10.58 5.65 10.05
C TYR A 71 -10.67 4.16 9.73
N ILE A 72 -9.53 3.56 9.40
CA ILE A 72 -9.35 2.12 9.29
C ILE A 72 -8.17 1.75 10.20
N ASP A 73 -8.39 0.78 11.10
CA ASP A 73 -7.40 0.32 12.09
C ASP A 73 -6.72 1.45 12.89
N GLY A 74 -7.50 2.51 13.19
CA GLY A 74 -7.05 3.68 13.95
C GLY A 74 -6.31 4.75 13.14
N TYR A 75 -6.11 4.54 11.83
CA TYR A 75 -5.47 5.51 10.94
C TYR A 75 -6.49 6.23 10.05
N LYS A 76 -6.34 7.55 9.95
CA LYS A 76 -7.20 8.36 9.07
C LYS A 76 -6.92 8.05 7.60
N VAL A 77 -7.96 7.73 6.84
CA VAL A 77 -7.90 7.57 5.39
C VAL A 77 -7.65 8.95 4.77
N ILE A 78 -6.49 9.21 4.19
CA ILE A 78 -6.19 10.55 3.64
C ILE A 78 -6.29 10.60 2.12
N GLN A 79 -6.17 9.45 1.46
CA GLN A 79 -6.05 9.38 0.01
C GLN A 79 -6.52 8.02 -0.51
N LEU A 80 -7.22 8.05 -1.64
CA LEU A 80 -7.64 6.88 -2.41
C LEU A 80 -6.74 6.77 -3.64
N GLY A 81 -6.10 5.61 -3.79
CA GLY A 81 -5.09 5.35 -4.80
C GLY A 81 -3.76 6.01 -4.47
N LYS A 82 -2.67 5.53 -5.05
CA LYS A 82 -1.34 6.03 -4.73
C LYS A 82 -0.33 5.80 -5.85
N HIS A 83 0.43 6.84 -6.15
CA HIS A 83 1.67 6.70 -6.91
C HIS A 83 2.75 5.99 -6.06
N ILE A 84 3.26 4.88 -6.60
CA ILE A 84 4.16 3.93 -5.94
C ILE A 84 5.42 3.81 -6.79
N GLY A 85 6.38 4.67 -6.46
CA GLY A 85 7.63 4.69 -7.17
C GLY A 85 8.41 5.93 -6.82
N PHE A 86 9.72 5.76 -6.62
CA PHE A 86 10.64 6.89 -6.69
C PHE A 86 11.28 6.97 -8.10
N PHE A 87 11.45 5.81 -8.75
CA PHE A 87 11.99 5.67 -10.11
C PHE A 87 11.00 5.05 -11.11
N THR A 88 9.90 4.47 -10.64
CA THR A 88 8.85 3.86 -11.45
C THR A 88 7.66 4.80 -11.54
N SER A 89 6.97 4.80 -12.69
CA SER A 89 5.73 5.55 -12.90
C SER A 89 4.49 4.77 -12.43
N GLU A 90 4.66 3.78 -11.54
CA GLU A 90 3.57 2.89 -11.16
C GLU A 90 2.60 3.61 -10.23
N THR A 91 1.31 3.45 -10.49
CA THR A 91 0.23 3.98 -9.65
C THR A 91 -0.71 2.83 -9.36
N LYS A 92 -0.99 2.59 -8.08
CA LYS A 92 -2.09 1.71 -7.70
C LYS A 92 -3.36 2.54 -7.70
N GLU A 93 -4.16 2.28 -8.70
CA GLU A 93 -5.51 2.80 -8.85
C GLU A 93 -6.47 1.98 -7.99
N VAL A 94 -7.40 2.65 -7.31
CA VAL A 94 -8.51 1.96 -6.63
C VAL A 94 -9.56 1.62 -7.68
N ASP A 95 -9.62 0.36 -8.09
CA ASP A 95 -10.67 -0.15 -8.95
C ASP A 95 -11.93 -0.43 -8.10
N GLY A 96 -12.95 0.38 -8.32
CA GLY A 96 -14.30 0.21 -7.79
C GLY A 96 -15.33 0.16 -8.91
N SER A 97 -14.96 -0.37 -10.08
CA SER A 97 -15.87 -0.52 -11.22
C SER A 97 -17.09 -1.40 -10.92
N HIS A 98 -17.05 -2.26 -9.92
CA HIS A 98 -18.20 -3.04 -9.43
C HIS A 98 -19.14 -2.25 -8.51
N VAL A 99 -18.70 -1.09 -8.00
CA VAL A 99 -19.46 -0.29 -7.03
C VAL A 99 -20.56 0.49 -7.73
N LYS A 100 -21.80 0.33 -7.27
CA LYS A 100 -22.96 1.12 -7.70
C LYS A 100 -23.27 2.27 -6.76
N LYS A 101 -22.94 2.12 -5.48
CA LYS A 101 -23.15 3.16 -4.46
C LYS A 101 -21.95 3.27 -3.54
N ILE A 102 -21.41 4.48 -3.46
CA ILE A 102 -20.28 4.81 -2.60
C ILE A 102 -20.68 5.88 -1.59
N THR A 103 -20.38 5.63 -0.33
CA THR A 103 -20.47 6.63 0.75
C THR A 103 -19.07 6.91 1.28
N ILE A 104 -18.70 8.17 1.47
CA ILE A 104 -17.38 8.58 1.95
C ILE A 104 -17.62 9.48 3.15
N GLN A 105 -17.15 9.06 4.32
CA GLN A 105 -17.52 9.66 5.60
C GLN A 105 -16.73 10.93 5.98
N HIS A 106 -15.81 11.37 5.12
CA HIS A 106 -14.91 12.49 5.36
C HIS A 106 -14.26 12.96 4.06
N TYR A 107 -13.52 14.07 4.14
CA TYR A 107 -12.67 14.51 3.04
C TYR A 107 -11.43 13.61 2.86
N ALA A 108 -11.25 13.05 1.67
CA ALA A 108 -10.06 12.33 1.23
C ALA A 108 -9.61 12.80 -0.16
N ILE A 109 -8.32 12.67 -0.45
CA ILE A 109 -7.75 13.01 -1.77
C ILE A 109 -8.00 11.84 -2.74
N TYR A 110 -8.60 12.11 -3.88
CA TYR A 110 -8.77 11.12 -4.96
C TYR A 110 -7.59 11.26 -5.91
N HIS A 111 -6.62 10.34 -5.81
CA HIS A 111 -5.42 10.41 -6.63
C HIS A 111 -5.56 9.60 -7.93
N ALA A 112 -5.96 8.34 -7.81
CA ALA A 112 -6.22 7.44 -8.92
C ALA A 112 -7.32 6.47 -8.48
N VAL A 113 -8.53 6.72 -8.96
CA VAL A 113 -9.73 5.97 -8.59
C VAL A 113 -10.58 5.74 -9.82
N ASP A 114 -11.18 4.57 -9.92
CA ASP A 114 -12.19 4.27 -10.91
C ASP A 114 -13.49 3.80 -10.23
N PHE A 115 -14.49 4.67 -10.23
CA PHE A 115 -15.85 4.37 -9.77
C PHE A 115 -16.87 4.67 -10.88
N HIS A 116 -16.51 4.44 -12.15
CA HIS A 116 -17.32 4.87 -13.30
C HIS A 116 -18.75 4.29 -13.36
N ASN A 117 -19.01 3.15 -12.69
CA ASN A 117 -20.33 2.54 -12.61
C ASN A 117 -21.13 2.96 -11.36
N ALA A 118 -20.59 3.83 -10.51
CA ALA A 118 -21.30 4.33 -9.35
C ALA A 118 -22.45 5.25 -9.78
N GLU A 119 -23.68 4.84 -9.49
CA GLU A 119 -24.89 5.62 -9.74
C GLU A 119 -25.13 6.64 -8.61
N VAL A 120 -24.65 6.33 -7.40
CA VAL A 120 -24.85 7.16 -6.20
C VAL A 120 -23.52 7.38 -5.49
N CYS A 121 -23.15 8.65 -5.31
CA CYS A 121 -22.01 9.06 -4.49
C CYS A 121 -22.48 9.99 -3.38
N ILE A 122 -22.22 9.60 -2.13
CA ILE A 122 -22.57 10.36 -0.92
C ILE A 122 -21.27 10.76 -0.23
N ILE A 123 -21.01 12.06 -0.13
CA ILE A 123 -19.86 12.58 0.61
C ILE A 123 -20.40 13.25 1.88
N LEU A 124 -20.11 12.66 3.03
CA LEU A 124 -20.41 13.23 4.33
C LEU A 124 -19.19 14.02 4.78
N ASP A 125 -19.17 15.32 4.50
CA ASP A 125 -18.14 16.21 5.01
C ASP A 125 -18.70 16.98 6.22
N TYR A 126 -18.35 16.54 7.42
CA TYR A 126 -18.80 17.14 8.67
C TYR A 126 -18.28 18.57 8.90
N LEU A 127 -17.35 19.08 8.07
CA LEU A 127 -16.82 20.45 8.17
C LEU A 127 -17.88 21.55 7.94
N TYR A 128 -19.04 21.24 7.37
CA TYR A 128 -20.12 22.23 7.15
C TYR A 128 -21.32 22.10 8.10
N CYS A 129 -21.23 21.24 9.12
CA CYS A 129 -22.28 21.06 10.12
C CYS A 129 -21.96 21.73 11.47
N GLU A 130 -21.11 22.76 11.50
CA GLU A 130 -21.18 23.71 12.61
C GLU A 130 -22.48 24.52 12.43
N PRO A 131 -23.47 24.40 13.33
CA PRO A 131 -24.45 25.46 13.42
C PRO A 131 -23.64 26.70 13.80
N TYR A 132 -23.65 27.72 12.95
CA TYR A 132 -23.32 29.08 13.38
C TYR A 132 -24.30 29.41 14.51
N ILE A 133 -23.95 29.06 15.75
CA ILE A 133 -24.55 29.60 16.94
C ILE A 133 -24.00 31.03 16.97
N TYR A 134 -24.75 31.93 16.34
CA TYR A 134 -24.60 33.35 16.61
C TYR A 134 -24.97 33.55 18.09
N GLU A 135 -23.95 33.68 18.95
CA GLU A 135 -24.09 34.32 20.27
C GLU A 135 -24.34 35.82 20.11
#